data_AF-A0AAX4AVQ8-F1
#
_entry.id   AF-A0AAX4AVQ8-F1
#
_cell.length_a   1.000
_cell.length_b   1.000
_cell.length_c   1.000
_cell.angle_alpha   90.00
_cell.angle_beta   90.00
_cell.angle_gamma   90.00
#
_symmetry.space_group_name_H-M   'P 1'
#
loop_
_entity.id
_entity.type
_entity.pdbx_description
1 polymer ?
#
loop_
_entity_poly.entity_id
_entity_poly.type
_entity_poly.pdbx_seq_one_letter_code
_entity_poly.pdbx_strand_id
1 'polypeptide(L)'
;MNKIIENKRMFKFIVISLFLVLLIVISTLAFKKPESAEYSIEKFSKVEDAVYFFGNQRKYVLLNNNSDFHFGGGRFAYTTERKVMTKKDGIDVTDEKRMPKSDYWRLRLYDYSTENLAVIQVDLNKAVEEYRADFYPIRFSIFTYHNNPKNTINIDVKNKKGIFKTFVLNINTGKVEGEFKERSDKYDTVPNFYYTTLGEYVEGMGYFVDHNITTISDFQKEGKNLNTNINLFKDYPEIEEKIKDNWIFEPQEQYVTPEEWFNKVLYWMAPKDEEKLTIYGVNRKGQVSDIPLSTYGQYQDWVKKQQSENNKDQGN
;
A
#
# COMPACT_ATOMS: atom_id res chain seq x y z
N MET A 1 -85.88 -27.52 -5.20
CA MET A 1 -85.20 -27.77 -3.91
C MET A 1 -84.60 -29.17 -3.96
N ASN A 2 -83.36 -29.51 -3.66
CA ASN A 2 -82.17 -28.83 -3.16
C ASN A 2 -80.98 -29.73 -3.53
N LYS A 3 -80.03 -29.26 -4.37
CA LYS A 3 -78.71 -29.93 -4.51
C LYS A 3 -77.55 -28.92 -4.47
N ILE A 4 -77.74 -27.82 -3.73
CA ILE A 4 -76.72 -26.76 -3.54
C ILE A 4 -76.20 -26.77 -2.08
N ILE A 5 -76.29 -27.90 -1.37
CA ILE A 5 -75.84 -28.00 0.04
C ILE A 5 -74.64 -28.94 0.21
N GLU A 6 -74.26 -29.75 -0.78
CA GLU A 6 -73.22 -30.77 -0.56
C GLU A 6 -71.76 -30.31 -0.67
N ASN A 7 -71.47 -29.10 -1.13
CA ASN A 7 -70.08 -28.66 -1.28
C ASN A 7 -69.68 -27.43 -0.48
N LYS A 8 -70.51 -26.97 0.48
CA LYS A 8 -70.11 -25.88 1.40
C LYS A 8 -68.89 -26.26 2.24
N ARG A 9 -68.74 -27.54 2.61
CA ARG A 9 -67.54 -28.04 3.31
C ARG A 9 -66.32 -28.01 2.40
N MET A 10 -66.42 -28.56 1.18
CA MET A 10 -65.29 -28.58 0.24
C MET A 10 -64.88 -27.18 -0.22
N PHE A 11 -65.85 -26.28 -0.45
CA PHE A 11 -65.59 -24.86 -0.74
C PHE A 11 -64.90 -24.16 0.44
N LYS A 12 -65.32 -24.42 1.68
CA LYS A 12 -64.60 -23.95 2.88
C LYS A 12 -63.17 -24.49 2.93
N PHE A 13 -62.95 -25.78 2.63
CA PHE A 13 -61.60 -26.36 2.59
C PHE A 13 -60.72 -25.71 1.50
N ILE A 14 -61.27 -25.44 0.31
CA ILE A 14 -60.56 -24.77 -0.78
C ILE A 14 -60.19 -23.33 -0.39
N VAL A 15 -61.13 -22.57 0.19
CA VAL A 15 -60.88 -21.20 0.63
C VAL A 15 -59.85 -21.15 1.77
N ILE A 16 -59.95 -22.07 2.74
CA ILE A 16 -58.98 -22.18 3.84
C ILE A 16 -57.60 -22.58 3.30
N SER A 17 -57.53 -23.50 2.35
CA SER A 17 -56.27 -23.93 1.72
C SER A 17 -55.63 -22.79 0.93
N LEU A 18 -56.40 -22.03 0.14
CA LEU A 18 -55.92 -20.82 -0.55
C LEU A 18 -55.42 -19.76 0.43
N PHE A 19 -56.12 -19.57 1.56
CA PHE A 19 -55.71 -18.62 2.59
C PHE A 19 -54.42 -19.06 3.29
N LEU A 20 -54.25 -20.36 3.54
CA LEU A 20 -53.01 -20.94 4.08
C LEU A 20 -51.83 -20.80 3.12
N VAL A 21 -52.04 -21.04 1.82
CA VAL A 21 -50.99 -20.82 0.80
C VAL A 21 -50.62 -19.34 0.74
N LEU A 22 -51.59 -18.43 0.81
CA LEU A 22 -51.33 -16.99 0.85
C LEU A 22 -50.54 -16.59 2.11
N LEU A 23 -50.89 -17.14 3.27
CA LEU A 23 -50.15 -16.93 4.52
C LEU A 23 -48.72 -17.45 4.46
N ILE A 24 -48.48 -18.59 3.78
CA ILE A 24 -47.12 -19.13 3.55
C ILE A 24 -46.33 -18.25 2.59
N VAL A 25 -46.96 -17.72 1.54
CA VAL A 25 -46.31 -16.79 0.60
C VAL A 25 -45.99 -15.46 1.29
N ILE A 26 -46.92 -14.91 2.07
CA ILE A 26 -46.70 -13.68 2.84
C ILE A 26 -45.64 -13.90 3.92
N SER A 27 -45.65 -15.03 4.62
CA SER A 27 -44.62 -15.32 5.62
C SER A 27 -43.26 -15.50 4.98
N THR A 28 -43.13 -16.22 3.87
CA THR A 28 -41.84 -16.35 3.15
C THR A 28 -41.32 -15.02 2.60
N LEU A 29 -42.20 -14.12 2.15
CA LEU A 29 -41.86 -12.75 1.76
C LEU A 29 -41.46 -11.88 2.97
N ALA A 30 -42.14 -12.03 4.12
CA ALA A 30 -41.83 -11.31 5.36
C ALA A 30 -40.57 -11.84 6.08
N PHE A 31 -40.21 -13.11 5.89
CA PHE A 31 -39.01 -13.75 6.44
C PHE A 31 -37.78 -13.66 5.53
N LYS A 32 -37.88 -13.05 4.34
CA LYS A 32 -36.69 -12.62 3.60
C LYS A 32 -36.02 -11.50 4.39
N LYS A 33 -35.08 -11.89 5.25
CA LYS A 33 -34.18 -10.98 5.96
C LYS A 33 -33.59 -10.02 4.91
N PRO A 34 -33.70 -8.70 5.07
CA PRO A 34 -33.11 -7.76 4.11
C PRO A 34 -31.61 -8.06 4.03
N GLU A 35 -31.10 -8.20 2.81
CA GLU A 35 -29.68 -8.41 2.54
C GLU A 35 -28.92 -7.26 3.20
N SER A 36 -28.11 -7.56 4.22
CA SER A 36 -27.44 -6.52 5.01
C SER A 36 -26.02 -6.33 4.50
N ALA A 37 -25.72 -5.15 3.98
CA ALA A 37 -24.41 -4.81 3.45
C ALA A 37 -23.78 -3.65 4.23
N GLU A 38 -22.53 -3.85 4.67
CA GLU A 38 -21.70 -2.79 5.25
C GLU A 38 -20.65 -2.34 4.23
N TYR A 39 -20.30 -1.06 4.26
CA TYR A 39 -19.36 -0.46 3.32
C TYR A 39 -18.28 0.34 4.04
N SER A 40 -17.05 0.28 3.51
CA SER A 40 -16.01 1.28 3.77
C SER A 40 -16.05 2.31 2.65
N ILE A 41 -15.99 3.59 3.05
CA ILE A 41 -15.96 4.73 2.13
C ILE A 41 -14.69 5.52 2.43
N GLU A 42 -13.76 5.47 1.49
CA GLU A 42 -12.55 6.30 1.48
C GLU A 42 -12.80 7.49 0.56
N LYS A 43 -12.38 8.67 1.00
CA LYS A 43 -12.46 9.92 0.23
C LYS A 43 -11.04 10.43 0.02
N PHE A 44 -10.85 11.22 -1.04
CA PHE A 44 -9.58 11.90 -1.22
C PHE A 44 -9.28 12.77 -0.01
N SER A 45 -8.12 12.52 0.59
CA SER A 45 -7.58 13.38 1.62
C SER A 45 -7.05 14.69 1.05
N LYS A 46 -7.00 15.68 1.94
CA LYS A 46 -6.24 16.90 1.76
C LYS A 46 -4.75 16.56 1.74
N VAL A 47 -4.00 17.18 0.84
CA VAL A 47 -2.56 16.92 0.66
C VAL A 47 -1.68 18.00 1.30
N GLU A 48 -2.32 19.09 1.74
CA GLU A 48 -1.69 20.13 2.52
C GLU A 48 -1.09 19.52 3.78
N ASP A 49 0.18 19.83 4.06
CA ASP A 49 0.96 19.32 5.20
C ASP A 49 1.17 17.79 5.25
N ALA A 50 0.72 17.04 4.24
CA ALA A 50 0.97 15.61 4.14
C ALA A 50 2.42 15.30 3.73
N VAL A 51 3.02 16.17 2.90
CA VAL A 51 4.32 15.92 2.30
C VAL A 51 5.20 17.18 2.32
N TYR A 52 6.50 16.99 2.56
CA TYR A 52 7.51 18.03 2.55
C TYR A 52 8.72 17.59 1.72
N PHE A 53 9.20 18.48 0.85
CA PHE A 53 10.32 18.22 -0.08
C PHE A 53 11.52 19.07 0.28
N PHE A 54 12.71 18.48 0.23
CA PHE A 54 13.94 19.17 0.63
C PHE A 54 15.18 18.53 0.02
N GLY A 55 16.33 19.14 0.34
CA GLY A 55 17.57 18.94 -0.39
C GLY A 55 17.55 19.60 -1.76
N ASN A 56 18.74 19.72 -2.35
CA ASN A 56 18.87 20.25 -3.70
C ASN A 56 18.03 19.42 -4.67
N GLN A 57 17.29 20.09 -5.56
CA GLN A 57 16.38 19.45 -6.53
C GLN A 57 15.27 18.57 -5.90
N ARG A 58 14.90 18.81 -4.63
CA ARG A 58 13.80 18.09 -3.95
C ARG A 58 14.06 16.58 -3.83
N LYS A 59 15.33 16.17 -3.81
CA LYS A 59 15.77 14.76 -3.83
C LYS A 59 15.24 13.93 -2.67
N TYR A 60 14.82 14.55 -1.57
CA TYR A 60 14.34 13.86 -0.37
C TYR A 60 12.92 14.31 -0.04
N VAL A 61 12.13 13.36 0.44
CA VAL A 61 10.71 13.57 0.74
C VAL A 61 10.43 13.09 2.15
N LEU A 62 9.73 13.92 2.91
CA LEU A 62 9.23 13.64 4.25
C LEU A 62 7.70 13.54 4.16
N LEU A 63 7.14 12.38 4.51
CA LEU A 63 5.72 12.02 4.41
C LEU A 63 5.11 11.76 5.78
N ASN A 64 3.96 12.39 6.04
CA ASN A 64 3.14 12.11 7.20
C ASN A 64 2.35 10.82 6.96
N ASN A 65 2.79 9.72 7.55
CA ASN A 65 2.16 8.41 7.37
C ASN A 65 0.82 8.27 8.12
N ASN A 66 0.40 9.30 8.87
CA ASN A 66 -0.96 9.40 9.40
C ASN A 66 -1.96 10.02 8.40
N SER A 67 -1.50 10.47 7.23
CA SER A 67 -2.37 10.99 6.16
C SER A 67 -2.75 9.88 5.17
N ASP A 68 -3.84 10.05 4.39
CA ASP A 68 -4.16 9.14 3.28
C ASP A 68 -3.35 9.46 2.00
N PHE A 69 -2.23 10.17 2.13
CA PHE A 69 -1.27 10.41 1.06
C PHE A 69 -0.18 9.34 1.18
N HIS A 70 0.00 8.54 0.13
CA HIS A 70 0.87 7.37 0.16
C HIS A 70 1.90 7.45 -0.95
N PHE A 71 3.12 6.96 -0.73
CA PHE A 71 4.07 6.77 -1.80
C PHE A 71 3.63 5.63 -2.73
N GLY A 72 3.67 5.89 -4.03
CA GLY A 72 3.34 4.96 -5.10
C GLY A 72 4.58 4.41 -5.82
N GLY A 73 5.76 4.42 -5.21
CA GLY A 73 6.98 3.99 -5.91
C GLY A 73 7.44 4.96 -7.01
N GLY A 74 8.77 5.04 -7.16
CA GLY A 74 9.43 5.99 -8.05
C GLY A 74 9.11 7.45 -7.71
N ARG A 75 8.27 8.11 -8.51
CA ARG A 75 8.01 9.57 -8.42
C ARG A 75 6.56 9.98 -8.18
N PHE A 76 5.68 9.01 -7.99
CA PHE A 76 4.27 9.27 -7.77
C PHE A 76 3.92 9.00 -6.32
N ALA A 77 3.17 9.92 -5.74
CA ALA A 77 2.37 9.64 -4.56
C ALA A 77 0.91 9.53 -4.97
N TYR A 78 0.06 9.00 -4.10
CA TYR A 78 -1.35 8.85 -4.39
C TYR A 78 -2.25 9.08 -3.19
N THR A 79 -3.47 9.53 -3.48
CA THR A 79 -4.63 9.45 -2.57
C THR A 79 -5.71 8.62 -3.25
N THR A 80 -6.50 7.90 -2.47
CA THR A 80 -7.56 7.01 -2.96
C THR A 80 -8.94 7.53 -2.60
N GLU A 81 -9.90 7.33 -3.49
CA GLU A 81 -11.32 7.46 -3.22
C GLU A 81 -12.01 6.19 -3.70
N ARG A 82 -12.52 5.39 -2.77
CA ARG A 82 -13.20 4.14 -3.09
C ARG A 82 -14.35 3.85 -2.16
N LYS A 83 -15.33 3.11 -2.66
CA LYS A 83 -16.40 2.54 -1.86
C LYS A 83 -16.43 1.04 -2.08
N VAL A 84 -16.12 0.31 -1.03
CA VAL A 84 -16.00 -1.15 -1.04
C VAL A 84 -16.93 -1.75 0.00
N MET A 85 -17.56 -2.87 -0.33
CA MET A 85 -18.34 -3.64 0.63
C MET A 85 -17.37 -4.36 1.57
N THR A 86 -17.59 -4.25 2.87
CA THR A 86 -16.77 -4.89 3.91
C THR A 86 -17.46 -6.10 4.52
N LYS A 87 -18.80 -6.07 4.64
CA LYS A 87 -19.59 -7.23 5.05
C LYS A 87 -20.81 -7.42 4.18
N LYS A 88 -21.16 -8.70 3.99
CA LYS A 88 -22.40 -9.14 3.36
C LYS A 88 -23.07 -10.18 4.24
N ASP A 89 -24.30 -9.91 4.68
CA ASP A 89 -25.09 -10.77 5.56
C ASP A 89 -24.34 -11.15 6.86
N GLY A 90 -23.54 -10.22 7.38
CA GLY A 90 -22.71 -10.40 8.58
C GLY A 90 -21.38 -11.12 8.33
N ILE A 91 -21.10 -11.56 7.09
CA ILE A 91 -19.85 -12.22 6.70
C ILE A 91 -18.87 -11.18 6.19
N ASP A 92 -17.63 -11.22 6.69
CA ASP A 92 -16.52 -10.42 6.19
C ASP A 92 -16.16 -10.82 4.74
N VAL A 93 -16.11 -9.80 3.86
CA VAL A 93 -15.78 -9.93 2.44
C VAL A 93 -14.57 -9.08 2.03
N THR A 94 -13.72 -8.64 2.97
CA THR A 94 -12.52 -7.85 2.64
C THR A 94 -11.36 -8.69 2.12
N ASP A 95 -11.42 -10.02 2.24
CA ASP A 95 -10.43 -10.91 1.64
C ASP A 95 -10.56 -10.94 0.11
N GLU A 96 -9.44 -11.05 -0.60
CA GLU A 96 -9.39 -11.02 -2.07
C GLU A 96 -10.30 -12.08 -2.73
N LYS A 97 -10.50 -13.23 -2.08
CA LYS A 97 -11.35 -14.32 -2.60
C LYS A 97 -12.84 -14.03 -2.46
N ARG A 98 -13.28 -13.22 -1.51
CA ARG A 98 -14.69 -12.85 -1.32
C ARG A 98 -15.00 -11.43 -1.77
N MET A 99 -14.00 -10.59 -1.98
CA MET A 99 -14.22 -9.19 -2.28
C MET A 99 -15.05 -9.00 -3.55
N PRO A 100 -16.20 -8.30 -3.46
CA PRO A 100 -17.02 -7.96 -4.60
C PRO A 100 -16.43 -6.79 -5.39
N LYS A 101 -16.99 -6.50 -6.57
CA LYS A 101 -16.69 -5.28 -7.33
C LYS A 101 -17.03 -4.07 -6.45
N SER A 102 -16.11 -3.11 -6.38
CA SER A 102 -16.33 -1.82 -5.71
C SER A 102 -17.34 -0.97 -6.49
N ASP A 103 -18.06 -0.08 -5.81
CA ASP A 103 -18.98 0.86 -6.47
C ASP A 103 -18.17 1.84 -7.36
N TYR A 104 -17.06 2.33 -6.82
CA TYR A 104 -16.07 3.14 -7.53
C TYR A 104 -14.69 2.95 -6.89
N TRP A 105 -13.64 3.16 -7.69
CA TRP A 105 -12.26 3.20 -7.21
C TRP A 105 -11.44 4.17 -8.06
N ARG A 106 -11.16 5.34 -7.50
CA ARG A 106 -10.45 6.44 -8.16
C ARG A 106 -9.16 6.74 -7.42
N LEU A 107 -8.11 7.00 -8.18
CA LEU A 107 -6.80 7.44 -7.69
C LEU A 107 -6.57 8.87 -8.17
N ARG A 108 -6.00 9.69 -7.28
CA ARG A 108 -5.25 10.89 -7.68
C ARG A 108 -3.78 10.56 -7.49
N LEU A 109 -3.04 10.57 -8.58
CA LEU A 109 -1.58 10.47 -8.58
C LEU A 109 -1.00 11.88 -8.57
N TYR A 110 -0.02 12.11 -7.72
CA TYR A 110 0.70 13.37 -7.60
C TYR A 110 2.12 13.15 -8.09
N ASP A 111 2.48 13.77 -9.21
CA ASP A 111 3.84 13.75 -9.73
C ASP A 111 4.70 14.76 -8.97
N TYR A 112 5.43 14.26 -7.98
CA TYR A 112 6.26 15.09 -7.11
C TYR A 112 7.66 15.38 -7.66
N SER A 113 7.95 14.98 -8.90
CA SER A 113 9.08 15.53 -9.65
C SER A 113 8.84 16.98 -10.10
N THR A 114 7.59 17.44 -10.04
CA THR A 114 7.18 18.79 -10.42
C THR A 114 6.85 19.63 -9.19
N GLU A 115 7.17 20.93 -9.21
CA GLU A 115 6.91 21.81 -8.07
C GLU A 115 5.43 21.90 -7.69
N ASN A 116 4.53 21.79 -8.68
CA ASN A 116 3.09 21.92 -8.53
C ASN A 116 2.35 20.60 -8.25
N LEU A 117 3.07 19.49 -8.01
CA LEU A 117 2.48 18.17 -7.78
C LEU A 117 1.43 17.81 -8.83
N ALA A 118 1.81 17.80 -10.12
CA ALA A 118 0.88 17.60 -11.21
C ALA A 118 -0.03 16.38 -10.96
N VAL A 119 -1.35 16.60 -11.03
CA VAL A 119 -2.34 15.60 -10.62
C VAL A 119 -2.86 14.84 -11.83
N ILE A 120 -2.73 13.52 -11.80
CA ILE A 120 -3.33 12.61 -12.77
C ILE A 120 -4.45 11.84 -12.07
N GLN A 121 -5.66 11.85 -12.63
CA GLN A 121 -6.77 11.05 -12.10
C GLN A 121 -6.94 9.77 -12.90
N VAL A 122 -7.06 8.65 -12.18
CA VAL A 122 -7.26 7.32 -12.76
C VAL A 122 -8.46 6.67 -12.11
N ASP A 123 -9.45 6.25 -12.90
CA ASP A 123 -10.55 5.41 -12.43
C ASP A 123 -10.21 3.95 -12.75
N LEU A 124 -9.88 3.17 -11.72
CA LEU A 124 -9.45 1.78 -11.88
C LEU A 124 -10.60 0.90 -12.36
N ASN A 125 -11.83 1.15 -11.89
CA ASN A 125 -13.00 0.38 -12.32
C ASN A 125 -13.22 0.58 -13.82
N LYS A 126 -13.22 1.84 -14.27
CA LYS A 126 -13.38 2.19 -15.67
C LYS A 126 -12.25 1.65 -16.54
N ALA A 127 -11.00 1.83 -16.13
CA ALA A 127 -9.85 1.37 -16.92
C ALA A 127 -9.82 -0.15 -17.09
N VAL A 128 -10.16 -0.91 -16.04
CA VAL A 128 -10.29 -2.36 -16.11
C VAL A 128 -11.48 -2.76 -16.98
N GLU A 129 -12.63 -2.09 -16.84
CA GLU A 129 -13.85 -2.40 -17.59
C GLU A 129 -13.68 -2.15 -19.10
N GLU A 130 -13.02 -1.06 -19.48
CA GLU A 130 -12.72 -0.74 -20.89
C GLU A 130 -11.77 -1.77 -21.54
N TYR A 131 -10.85 -2.36 -20.78
CA TYR A 131 -9.95 -3.40 -21.28
C TYR A 131 -10.62 -4.79 -21.27
N ARG A 132 -11.26 -5.16 -20.17
CA ARG A 132 -11.87 -6.46 -19.90
C ARG A 132 -13.05 -6.32 -18.93
N ALA A 133 -14.24 -6.09 -19.48
CA ALA A 133 -15.48 -5.89 -18.73
C ALA A 133 -15.89 -7.04 -17.78
N ASP A 134 -15.36 -8.25 -17.96
CA ASP A 134 -15.62 -9.38 -17.06
C ASP A 134 -14.81 -9.33 -15.75
N PHE A 135 -13.79 -8.47 -15.67
CA PHE A 135 -12.92 -8.29 -14.51
C PHE A 135 -13.21 -6.99 -13.75
N TYR A 136 -12.76 -6.92 -12.50
CA TYR A 136 -12.78 -5.72 -11.67
C TYR A 136 -11.54 -5.66 -10.76
N PRO A 137 -11.06 -4.46 -10.38
CA PRO A 137 -9.90 -4.30 -9.54
C PRO A 137 -10.16 -4.76 -8.10
N ILE A 138 -9.14 -5.37 -7.50
CA ILE A 138 -9.14 -5.79 -6.10
C ILE A 138 -7.97 -5.22 -5.29
N ARG A 139 -6.85 -4.91 -5.95
CA ARG A 139 -5.67 -4.30 -5.33
C ARG A 139 -4.87 -3.62 -6.44
N PHE A 140 -4.01 -2.68 -6.07
CA PHE A 140 -3.05 -2.12 -7.01
C PHE A 140 -1.70 -1.88 -6.34
N SER A 141 -0.67 -1.78 -7.17
CA SER A 141 0.65 -1.30 -6.79
C SER A 141 1.20 -0.47 -7.94
N ILE A 142 1.89 0.62 -7.62
CA ILE A 142 2.45 1.52 -8.62
C ILE A 142 3.95 1.19 -8.74
N PHE A 143 4.45 1.12 -9.97
CA PHE A 143 5.83 0.73 -10.28
C PHE A 143 6.46 1.70 -11.25
N THR A 144 7.78 1.86 -11.12
CA THR A 144 8.61 2.56 -12.11
C THR A 144 9.69 1.66 -12.70
N TYR A 145 9.96 1.87 -13.98
CA TYR A 145 10.85 1.06 -14.81
C TYR A 145 11.75 1.96 -15.68
N HIS A 146 12.89 1.42 -16.09
CA HIS A 146 13.81 2.10 -16.99
C HIS A 146 13.26 2.23 -18.43
N ASN A 147 12.52 1.21 -18.93
CA ASN A 147 11.97 1.21 -20.30
C ASN A 147 10.45 1.46 -20.35
N ASN A 148 9.95 1.80 -21.54
CA ASN A 148 8.56 2.19 -21.77
C ASN A 148 7.56 1.00 -21.71
N PRO A 149 6.41 1.11 -21.02
CA PRO A 149 6.01 2.22 -20.15
C PRO A 149 6.84 2.28 -18.88
N LYS A 150 7.38 3.47 -18.60
CA LYS A 150 8.24 3.69 -17.43
C LYS A 150 7.46 3.75 -16.13
N ASN A 151 6.19 4.17 -16.19
CA ASN A 151 5.36 4.40 -15.01
C ASN A 151 4.07 3.62 -15.17
N THR A 152 3.85 2.63 -14.31
CA THR A 152 2.67 1.77 -14.43
C THR A 152 1.94 1.60 -13.10
N ILE A 153 0.66 1.28 -13.21
CA ILE A 153 -0.12 0.70 -12.12
C ILE A 153 -0.36 -0.76 -12.46
N ASN A 154 0.15 -1.66 -11.63
CA ASN A 154 -0.22 -3.06 -11.68
C ASN A 154 -1.50 -3.22 -10.87
N ILE A 155 -2.55 -3.68 -11.52
CA ILE A 155 -3.90 -3.80 -10.96
C ILE A 155 -4.19 -5.29 -10.85
N ASP A 156 -4.24 -5.80 -9.62
CA ASP A 156 -4.76 -7.14 -9.40
C ASP A 156 -6.25 -7.09 -9.61
N VAL A 157 -6.74 -7.99 -10.47
CA VAL A 157 -8.13 -8.05 -10.89
C VAL A 157 -8.70 -9.43 -10.67
N LYS A 158 -10.02 -9.46 -10.50
CA LYS A 158 -10.79 -10.69 -10.32
C LYS A 158 -12.05 -10.64 -11.17
N ASN A 159 -12.51 -11.80 -11.62
CA ASN A 159 -13.83 -11.94 -12.24
C ASN A 159 -14.81 -12.73 -11.36
N LYS A 160 -16.08 -12.78 -11.78
CA LYS A 160 -17.14 -13.51 -11.06
C LYS A 160 -16.90 -15.02 -10.93
N LYS A 161 -16.01 -15.59 -11.75
CA LYS A 161 -15.61 -17.01 -11.69
C LYS A 161 -14.44 -17.25 -10.73
N GLY A 162 -13.93 -16.22 -10.07
CA GLY A 162 -12.79 -16.32 -9.15
C GLY A 162 -11.43 -16.44 -9.85
N ILE A 163 -11.34 -16.10 -11.14
CA ILE A 163 -10.06 -16.04 -11.85
C ILE A 163 -9.36 -14.74 -11.45
N PHE A 164 -8.08 -14.86 -11.09
CA PHE A 164 -7.20 -13.74 -10.76
C PHE A 164 -6.22 -13.49 -11.90
N LYS A 165 -5.97 -12.21 -12.18
CA LYS A 165 -4.94 -11.72 -13.10
C LYS A 165 -4.34 -10.44 -12.54
N THR A 166 -3.24 -10.00 -13.13
CA THR A 166 -2.71 -8.66 -12.90
C THR A 166 -2.68 -7.94 -14.25
N PHE A 167 -3.31 -6.78 -14.33
CA PHE A 167 -3.33 -5.92 -15.52
C PHE A 167 -2.35 -4.76 -15.33
N VAL A 168 -1.78 -4.26 -16.41
CA VAL A 168 -0.79 -3.16 -16.38
C VAL A 168 -1.41 -1.93 -17.04
N LEU A 169 -1.62 -0.89 -16.25
CA LEU A 169 -2.04 0.43 -16.71
C LEU A 169 -0.82 1.33 -16.91
N ASN A 170 -0.70 1.94 -18.08
CA ASN A 170 0.29 2.98 -18.34
C ASN A 170 -0.22 4.32 -17.84
N ILE A 171 0.48 4.91 -16.87
CA ILE A 171 0.05 6.15 -16.21
C ILE A 171 0.00 7.32 -17.20
N ASN A 172 0.88 7.35 -18.20
CA ASN A 172 0.95 8.44 -19.18
C ASN A 172 -0.24 8.42 -20.16
N THR A 173 -0.78 7.23 -20.47
CA THR A 173 -1.90 7.08 -21.40
C THR A 173 -3.25 6.91 -20.69
N GLY A 174 -3.23 6.57 -19.39
CA GLY A 174 -4.42 6.28 -18.59
C GLY A 174 -5.11 4.97 -18.98
N LYS A 175 -4.45 4.10 -19.76
CA LYS A 175 -5.05 2.87 -20.33
C LYS A 175 -4.32 1.62 -19.88
N VAL A 176 -5.08 0.53 -19.75
CA VAL A 176 -4.51 -0.82 -19.59
C VAL A 176 -3.93 -1.28 -20.92
N GLU A 177 -2.65 -1.65 -20.91
CA GLU A 177 -1.92 -2.05 -22.12
C GLU A 177 -1.77 -3.58 -22.24
N GLY A 178 -2.05 -4.33 -21.18
CA GLY A 178 -1.95 -5.78 -21.20
C GLY A 178 -2.03 -6.43 -19.82
N GLU A 179 -1.81 -7.73 -19.82
CA GLU A 179 -1.54 -8.49 -18.59
C GLU A 179 -0.08 -8.32 -18.14
N PHE A 180 0.15 -8.40 -16.84
CA PHE A 180 1.47 -8.28 -16.25
C PHE A 180 2.41 -9.35 -16.78
N LYS A 181 3.61 -8.90 -17.14
CA LYS A 181 4.76 -9.73 -17.44
C LYS A 181 5.88 -9.27 -16.52
N GLU A 182 6.62 -10.24 -16.00
CA GLU A 182 7.80 -9.93 -15.22
C GLU A 182 8.79 -9.10 -16.06
N ARG A 183 9.38 -8.10 -15.40
CA ARG A 183 10.26 -7.12 -16.00
C ARG A 183 11.50 -7.00 -15.14
N SER A 184 12.66 -7.15 -15.76
CA SER A 184 13.97 -7.05 -15.11
C SER A 184 14.50 -5.62 -15.03
N ASP A 185 13.86 -4.67 -15.71
CA ASP A 185 14.30 -3.28 -15.84
C ASP A 185 13.63 -2.34 -14.82
N LYS A 186 13.37 -2.83 -13.61
CA LYS A 186 12.97 -1.99 -12.48
C LYS A 186 14.15 -1.13 -12.05
N TYR A 187 13.89 0.05 -11.51
CA TYR A 187 14.93 0.83 -10.84
C TYR A 187 15.59 -0.01 -9.73
N ASP A 188 16.90 0.19 -9.54
CA ASP A 188 17.65 -0.49 -8.49
C ASP A 188 16.98 -0.26 -7.13
N THR A 189 16.84 -1.32 -6.35
CA THR A 189 16.33 -1.19 -4.98
C THR A 189 17.30 -0.36 -4.17
N VAL A 190 16.78 0.69 -3.52
CA VAL A 190 17.51 1.43 -2.50
C VAL A 190 18.09 0.49 -1.44
N PRO A 191 19.26 0.80 -0.86
CA PRO A 191 19.88 0.01 0.20
C PRO A 191 18.88 -0.34 1.30
N ASN A 192 18.77 -1.63 1.63
CA ASN A 192 18.06 -2.13 2.80
C ASN A 192 19.05 -2.48 3.93
N PHE A 193 18.97 -1.79 5.06
CA PHE A 193 19.93 -1.91 6.16
C PHE A 193 19.69 -3.09 7.12
N TYR A 194 18.75 -4.00 6.84
CA TYR A 194 18.39 -5.13 7.70
C TYR A 194 19.57 -6.03 8.13
N TYR A 195 20.57 -6.22 7.26
CA TYR A 195 21.75 -7.05 7.55
C TYR A 195 22.92 -6.25 8.11
N THR A 196 22.66 -5.18 8.86
CA THR A 196 23.70 -4.30 9.41
C THR A 196 23.38 -3.91 10.85
N THR A 197 24.39 -3.41 11.57
CA THR A 197 24.24 -2.87 12.93
C THR A 197 23.52 -1.51 12.96
N LEU A 198 23.16 -0.93 11.81
CA LEU A 198 22.52 0.38 11.76
C LEU A 198 21.15 0.36 12.47
N GLY A 199 20.34 -0.66 12.24
CA GLY A 199 18.99 -0.77 12.82
C GLY A 199 19.01 -0.72 14.35
N GLU A 200 19.89 -1.51 14.98
CA GLU A 200 20.06 -1.51 16.44
C GLU A 200 20.57 -0.15 16.97
N TYR A 201 21.48 0.49 16.23
CA TYR A 201 22.02 1.80 16.62
C TYR A 201 20.93 2.89 16.63
N VAL A 202 20.11 2.95 15.59
CA VAL A 202 19.10 4.02 15.41
C VAL A 202 17.80 3.77 16.20
N GLU A 203 17.52 2.52 16.59
CA GLU A 203 16.33 2.18 17.41
C GLU A 203 16.35 2.92 18.75
N GLY A 204 17.51 2.97 19.42
CA GLY A 204 17.69 3.73 20.67
C GLY A 204 17.53 5.25 20.51
N MET A 205 17.51 5.74 19.28
CA MET A 205 17.35 7.15 18.91
C MET A 205 15.90 7.49 18.51
N GLY A 206 15.03 6.48 18.43
CA GLY A 206 13.63 6.60 18.05
C GLY A 206 13.37 6.49 16.54
N TYR A 207 14.34 5.98 15.78
CA TYR A 207 14.20 5.77 14.34
C TYR A 207 14.23 4.29 13.98
N PHE A 208 13.56 3.95 12.88
CA PHE A 208 13.69 2.67 12.21
C PHE A 208 14.17 2.93 10.79
N VAL A 209 15.30 2.33 10.43
CA VAL A 209 15.97 2.55 9.14
C VAL A 209 16.10 1.23 8.40
N ASP A 210 15.40 1.12 7.27
CA ASP A 210 15.41 -0.06 6.41
C ASP A 210 15.83 0.31 4.97
N HIS A 211 14.88 0.54 4.07
CA HIS A 211 15.04 1.17 2.77
C HIS A 211 14.69 2.67 2.82
N ASN A 212 13.90 3.06 3.81
CA ASN A 212 13.57 4.44 4.17
C ASN A 212 13.94 4.71 5.64
N ILE A 213 13.79 5.95 6.10
CA ILE A 213 13.97 6.33 7.51
C ILE A 213 12.58 6.65 8.07
N THR A 214 12.20 6.01 9.16
CA THR A 214 10.91 6.23 9.82
C THR A 214 11.07 6.53 11.30
N THR A 215 10.10 7.22 11.88
CA THR A 215 10.02 7.39 13.34
C THR A 215 9.31 6.19 13.97
N ILE A 216 9.84 5.67 15.08
CA ILE A 216 9.18 4.60 15.84
C ILE A 216 8.02 5.22 16.63
N SER A 217 6.78 4.89 16.25
CA SER A 217 5.59 5.51 16.86
C SER A 217 5.48 5.26 18.36
N ASP A 218 5.86 4.07 18.81
CA ASP A 218 5.75 3.69 20.22
C ASP A 218 6.82 4.38 21.09
N PHE A 219 7.92 4.84 20.49
CA PHE A 219 8.97 5.58 21.17
C PHE A 219 8.43 6.88 21.77
N GLN A 220 7.61 7.60 20.99
CA GLN A 220 6.97 8.84 21.45
C GLN A 220 5.81 8.56 22.43
N LYS A 221 5.06 7.46 22.24
CA LYS A 221 3.99 7.06 23.18
C LYS A 221 4.52 6.70 24.56
N GLU A 222 5.75 6.19 24.64
CA GLU A 222 6.47 5.93 25.90
C GLU A 222 7.01 7.21 26.57
N GLY A 223 6.74 8.40 26.02
CA GLY A 223 7.21 9.68 26.53
C GLY A 223 8.70 9.94 26.27
N LYS A 224 9.33 9.17 25.37
CA LYS A 224 10.70 9.42 24.92
C LYS A 224 10.70 10.39 23.74
N ASN A 225 11.69 11.26 23.69
CA ASN A 225 11.88 12.18 22.59
C ASN A 225 12.81 11.59 21.54
N LEU A 226 12.52 11.82 20.26
CA LEU A 226 13.45 11.49 19.17
C LEU A 226 14.79 12.17 19.41
N ASN A 227 15.89 11.46 19.10
CA ASN A 227 17.21 12.08 19.15
C ASN A 227 17.38 12.95 17.90
N THR A 228 17.36 14.27 18.08
CA THR A 228 17.60 15.26 17.02
C THR A 228 19.04 15.78 17.00
N ASN A 229 19.91 15.26 17.86
CA ASN A 229 21.34 15.61 17.90
C ASN A 229 22.16 14.82 16.87
N ILE A 230 21.71 14.85 15.61
CA ILE A 230 22.34 14.17 14.48
C ILE A 230 22.53 15.11 13.30
N ASN A 231 23.36 14.72 12.33
CA ASN A 231 23.65 15.52 11.15
C ASN A 231 22.42 15.82 10.28
N LEU A 232 21.39 14.96 10.29
CA LEU A 232 20.14 15.22 9.56
C LEU A 232 19.55 16.61 9.85
N PHE A 233 19.46 16.96 11.14
CA PHE A 233 18.90 18.24 11.59
C PHE A 233 19.93 19.37 11.62
N LYS A 234 21.22 19.05 11.42
CA LYS A 234 22.24 20.07 11.13
C LYS A 234 22.11 20.56 9.70
N ASP A 235 21.95 19.65 8.75
CA ASP A 235 21.79 19.98 7.33
C ASP A 235 20.43 20.62 7.04
N TYR A 236 19.39 20.14 7.71
CA TYR A 236 18.00 20.52 7.46
C TYR A 236 17.28 20.83 8.77
N PRO A 237 17.62 21.91 9.48
CA PRO A 237 16.97 22.27 10.75
C PRO A 237 15.45 22.46 10.60
N GLU A 238 14.97 22.82 9.41
CA GLU A 238 13.55 23.02 9.10
C GLU A 238 12.70 21.75 9.16
N ILE A 239 13.31 20.55 9.11
CA ILE A 239 12.57 19.28 9.25
C ILE A 239 12.44 18.84 10.71
N GLU A 240 13.25 19.40 11.63
CA GLU A 240 13.20 19.07 13.05
C GLU A 240 11.82 19.37 13.66
N GLU A 241 11.20 20.49 13.26
CA GLU A 241 9.86 20.86 13.71
C GLU A 241 8.74 20.08 13.01
N LYS A 242 9.06 19.45 11.87
CA LYS A 242 8.10 18.72 11.02
C LYS A 242 8.04 17.24 11.35
N ILE A 243 9.17 16.65 11.78
CA ILE A 243 9.25 15.24 12.14
C ILE A 243 8.52 14.99 13.47
N LYS A 244 7.26 14.60 13.36
CA LYS A 244 6.39 14.24 14.50
C LYS A 244 6.23 12.72 14.56
N ASP A 245 5.18 12.24 15.22
CA ASP A 245 4.81 10.84 15.24
C ASP A 245 4.52 10.31 13.81
N ASN A 246 5.01 9.11 13.52
CA ASN A 246 4.75 8.34 12.31
C ASN A 246 5.07 9.10 10.99
N TRP A 247 6.27 9.65 10.87
CA TRP A 247 6.79 10.18 9.61
C TRP A 247 7.71 9.18 8.90
N ILE A 248 7.68 9.23 7.56
CA ILE A 248 8.53 8.44 6.67
C ILE A 248 9.37 9.39 5.83
N PHE A 249 10.64 9.10 5.69
CA PHE A 249 11.59 9.85 4.91
C PHE A 249 12.15 8.95 3.80
N GLU A 250 11.95 9.34 2.55
CA GLU A 250 12.33 8.55 1.36
C GLU A 250 13.20 9.34 0.38
N PRO A 251 14.15 8.66 -0.29
CA PRO A 251 14.84 9.23 -1.44
C PRO A 251 13.93 9.20 -2.67
N GLN A 252 14.05 10.21 -3.52
CA GLN A 252 13.52 10.11 -4.88
C GLN A 252 14.48 9.24 -5.73
N GLU A 253 14.11 7.97 -5.95
CA GLU A 253 14.93 6.96 -6.65
C GLU A 253 15.41 7.40 -8.05
N GLN A 254 14.70 8.34 -8.68
CA GLN A 254 15.08 8.94 -9.96
C GLN A 254 16.25 9.95 -9.90
N TYR A 255 16.57 10.47 -8.71
CA TYR A 255 17.57 11.52 -8.49
C TYR A 255 18.65 11.14 -7.48
N VAL A 256 18.42 10.09 -6.70
CA VAL A 256 19.32 9.60 -5.66
C VAL A 256 19.72 8.19 -6.03
N THR A 257 21.02 8.00 -6.30
CA THR A 257 21.54 6.65 -6.57
C THR A 257 21.54 5.81 -5.28
N PRO A 258 21.49 4.47 -5.38
CA PRO A 258 21.64 3.59 -4.22
C PRO A 258 22.89 3.90 -3.38
N GLU A 259 24.01 4.26 -4.01
CA GLU A 259 25.24 4.66 -3.33
C GLU A 259 25.13 6.03 -2.64
N GLU A 260 24.50 7.02 -3.29
CA GLU A 260 24.22 8.32 -2.67
C GLU A 260 23.34 8.14 -1.43
N TRP A 261 22.29 7.31 -1.53
CA TRP A 261 21.41 6.98 -0.40
C TRP A 261 22.17 6.33 0.75
N PHE A 262 22.96 5.30 0.46
CA PHE A 262 23.77 4.59 1.46
C PHE A 262 24.64 5.56 2.26
N ASN A 263 25.41 6.40 1.56
CA ASN A 263 26.30 7.37 2.21
C ASN A 263 25.51 8.43 2.99
N LYS A 264 24.36 8.88 2.48
CA LYS A 264 23.54 9.89 3.15
C LYS A 264 22.88 9.38 4.42
N VAL A 265 22.38 8.16 4.44
CA VAL A 265 21.82 7.57 5.67
C VAL A 265 22.90 7.47 6.76
N LEU A 266 24.10 6.98 6.43
CA LEU A 266 25.20 6.88 7.40
C LEU A 266 25.71 8.24 7.88
N TYR A 267 25.72 9.25 7.00
CA TYR A 267 26.03 10.62 7.36
C TYR A 267 24.98 11.21 8.29
N TRP A 268 23.70 11.13 7.91
CA TRP A 268 22.60 11.79 8.60
C TRP A 268 22.29 11.21 9.97
N MET A 269 22.44 9.90 10.14
CA MET A 269 22.24 9.23 11.42
C MET A 269 23.45 9.37 12.36
N ALA A 270 24.59 9.89 11.88
CA ALA A 270 25.73 10.17 12.73
C ALA A 270 25.45 11.35 13.68
N PRO A 271 26.08 11.36 14.88
CA PRO A 271 26.06 12.52 15.76
C PRO A 271 26.49 13.80 15.04
N LYS A 272 25.98 14.94 15.49
CA LYS A 272 26.37 16.24 14.91
C LYS A 272 27.89 16.38 14.87
N ASP A 273 28.39 16.84 13.73
CA ASP A 273 29.81 17.09 13.45
C ASP A 273 30.68 15.84 13.25
N GLU A 274 30.12 14.63 13.36
CA GLU A 274 30.78 13.41 12.90
C GLU A 274 30.64 13.25 11.39
N GLU A 275 31.66 12.69 10.72
CA GLU A 275 31.65 12.57 9.25
C GLU A 275 30.67 11.50 8.76
N LYS A 276 30.59 10.34 9.42
CA LYS A 276 29.64 9.26 9.11
C LYS A 276 29.69 8.17 10.17
N LEU A 277 28.61 7.41 10.30
CA LEU A 277 28.58 6.21 11.11
C LEU A 277 29.50 5.11 10.53
N THR A 278 30.13 4.36 11.43
CA THR A 278 30.74 3.06 11.11
C THR A 278 29.73 1.97 11.43
N ILE A 279 29.37 1.17 10.42
CA ILE A 279 28.43 0.05 10.57
C ILE A 279 29.10 -1.28 10.23
N TYR A 280 28.57 -2.36 10.79
CA TYR A 280 29.07 -3.72 10.56
C TYR A 280 27.96 -4.60 10.00
N GLY A 281 28.35 -5.66 9.30
CA GLY A 281 27.40 -6.65 8.81
C GLY A 281 26.86 -7.54 9.94
N VAL A 282 25.56 -7.79 9.95
CA VAL A 282 24.90 -8.75 10.86
C VAL A 282 24.43 -9.94 10.03
N ASN A 283 24.86 -11.14 10.39
CA ASN A 283 24.46 -12.35 9.69
C ASN A 283 23.09 -12.86 10.17
N ARG A 284 22.56 -13.88 9.50
CA ARG A 284 21.26 -14.49 9.83
C ARG A 284 21.14 -15.06 11.24
N LYS A 285 22.27 -15.34 11.90
CA LYS A 285 22.33 -15.82 13.28
C LYS A 285 22.47 -14.68 14.29
N GLY A 286 22.39 -13.43 13.84
CA GLY A 286 22.59 -12.24 14.68
C GLY A 286 24.05 -11.97 15.03
N GLN A 287 25.01 -12.60 14.35
CA GLN A 287 26.43 -12.38 14.64
C GLN A 287 26.96 -11.20 13.83
N VAL A 288 27.65 -10.30 14.52
CA VAL A 288 28.27 -9.11 13.95
C VAL A 288 29.62 -9.46 13.32
N SER A 289 29.89 -8.93 12.13
CA SER A 289 31.18 -9.05 11.45
C SER A 289 32.23 -8.14 12.09
N ASP A 290 33.48 -8.59 12.13
CA ASP A 290 34.61 -7.76 12.56
C ASP A 290 35.06 -6.73 11.51
N ILE A 291 34.52 -6.79 10.28
CA ILE A 291 34.89 -5.92 9.17
C ILE A 291 33.82 -4.84 9.00
N PRO A 292 34.17 -3.54 9.08
CA PRO A 292 33.22 -2.47 8.85
C PRO A 292 32.82 -2.37 7.37
N LEU A 293 31.56 -2.00 7.15
CA LEU A 293 30.99 -1.74 5.82
C LEU A 293 31.15 -0.25 5.48
N SER A 294 32.37 0.15 5.14
CA SER A 294 32.75 1.57 4.95
C SER A 294 32.38 2.16 3.58
N THR A 295 32.02 1.31 2.62
CA THR A 295 31.66 1.65 1.24
C THR A 295 30.40 0.93 0.80
N TYR A 296 29.68 1.49 -0.18
CA TYR A 296 28.49 0.87 -0.74
C TYR A 296 28.78 -0.51 -1.36
N GLY A 297 29.92 -0.68 -2.03
CA GLY A 297 30.33 -1.97 -2.60
C GLY A 297 30.49 -3.07 -1.55
N GLN A 298 31.15 -2.78 -0.42
CA GLN A 298 31.27 -3.72 0.70
C GLN A 298 29.91 -4.11 1.27
N TYR A 299 29.01 -3.13 1.43
CA TYR A 299 27.64 -3.37 1.86
C TYR A 299 26.89 -4.28 0.86
N GLN A 300 26.99 -4.01 -0.44
CA GLN A 300 26.33 -4.82 -1.47
C GLN A 300 26.82 -6.28 -1.45
N ASP A 301 28.13 -6.49 -1.33
CA ASP A 301 28.71 -7.83 -1.27
C ASP A 301 28.24 -8.59 -0.02
N TRP A 302 28.15 -7.90 1.12
CA TRP A 302 27.60 -8.47 2.34
C TRP A 302 26.14 -8.89 2.19
N VAL A 303 25.28 -8.00 1.68
CA VAL A 303 23.85 -8.28 1.49
C VAL A 303 23.63 -9.42 0.49
N LYS A 304 24.34 -9.42 -0.64
CA LYS A 304 24.29 -10.51 -1.63
C LYS A 304 24.65 -11.85 -1.00
N LYS A 305 25.69 -11.90 -0.16
CA LYS A 305 26.06 -13.10 0.59
C LYS A 305 24.90 -13.57 1.47
N GLN A 306 24.30 -12.69 2.28
CA GLN A 306 23.18 -13.06 3.16
C GLN A 306 21.93 -13.53 2.38
N GLN A 307 21.64 -12.93 1.22
CA GLN A 307 20.53 -13.34 0.36
C GLN A 307 20.79 -14.71 -0.29
N SER A 308 22.03 -14.96 -0.74
CA SER A 308 22.41 -16.25 -1.34
C SER A 308 22.31 -17.42 -0.35
N GLU A 309 22.59 -17.17 0.92
CA GLU A 309 22.41 -18.15 2.00
C GLU A 309 20.91 -18.43 2.24
N ASN A 310 20.02 -17.44 2.03
CA ASN A 310 18.56 -17.63 2.09
C ASN A 310 18.03 -18.66 1.13
N ASN A 311 18.45 -18.50 -0.12
CA ASN A 311 17.89 -19.29 -1.20
C ASN A 311 18.34 -20.75 -1.07
N LYS A 312 19.44 -21.01 -0.34
CA LYS A 312 19.90 -22.36 0.02
C LYS A 312 19.08 -22.93 1.18
N ASP A 313 18.80 -22.13 2.21
CA ASP A 313 18.01 -22.58 3.38
C ASP A 313 16.54 -22.88 3.02
N GLN A 314 15.96 -22.16 2.04
CA GLN A 314 14.58 -22.38 1.56
C GLN A 314 14.46 -23.48 0.49
N GLY A 315 15.58 -24.00 -0.01
CA GLY A 315 15.64 -25.03 -1.04
C GLY A 315 15.74 -26.47 -0.52
N ASN A 316 15.59 -26.68 0.79
CA ASN A 316 15.63 -27.99 1.45
C ASN A 316 14.26 -28.42 1.97
#